data_AF-A0A9D7ZNR3-F1
#
_entry.id   AF-A0A9D7ZNR3-F1
#
_cell.length_a   1.000
_cell.length_b   1.000
_cell.length_c   1.000
_cell.angle_alpha   90.00
_cell.angle_beta   90.00
_cell.angle_gamma   90.00
#
_symmetry.space_group_name_H-M   'P 1'
#
loop_
_entity.id
_entity.type
_entity.pdbx_description
1 polymer ?
#
loop_
_entity_poly.entity_id
_entity_poly.type
_entity_poly.pdbx_seq_one_letter_code
_entity_poly.pdbx_strand_id
1 'polypeptide(L)'
;MSDITEQQGMTKKQAQRLELSIIALCLISLVMIFQPFSKFLFSAGAILVVVGGLAFNLVPKCVAGNTFSSVIRTGGIVALVFIVVLLLSIGSAKLYGLYLLSQ
;
A
#
# COMPACT_ATOMS: atom_id res chain seq x y z
N MET A 1 -31.00 -15.31 24.67
CA MET A 1 -29.94 -14.38 25.07
C MET A 1 -28.61 -14.92 24.59
N SER A 2 -28.31 -14.73 23.31
CA SER A 2 -26.99 -14.89 22.70
C SER A 2 -27.11 -14.21 21.35
N ASP A 3 -26.89 -12.89 21.35
CA ASP A 3 -26.76 -12.10 20.14
C ASP A 3 -25.82 -12.82 19.18
N ILE A 4 -26.40 -13.38 18.12
CA ILE A 4 -25.67 -13.81 16.95
C ILE A 4 -25.04 -12.53 16.44
N THR A 5 -23.76 -12.35 16.77
CA THR A 5 -22.93 -11.30 16.21
C THR A 5 -22.99 -11.53 14.71
N GLU A 6 -23.87 -10.80 14.02
CA GLU A 6 -23.81 -10.68 12.57
C GLU A 6 -22.39 -10.18 12.30
N GLN A 7 -21.51 -11.08 11.89
CA GLN A 7 -20.24 -10.70 11.29
C GLN A 7 -20.62 -9.97 10.01
N GLN A 8 -20.79 -8.66 10.14
CA GLN A 8 -21.16 -7.74 9.09
C GLN A 8 -19.98 -7.67 8.12
N GLY A 9 -19.89 -8.68 7.25
CA GLY A 9 -18.95 -8.70 6.14
C GLY A 9 -19.17 -7.49 5.24
N MET A 10 -18.12 -7.07 4.54
CA MET A 10 -18.20 -5.93 3.64
C MET A 10 -19.34 -6.12 2.64
N THR A 11 -20.18 -5.08 2.52
CA THR A 11 -21.21 -5.04 1.48
C THR A 11 -20.56 -4.95 0.10
N LYS A 12 -21.23 -5.48 -0.94
CA LYS A 12 -20.74 -5.43 -2.34
C LYS A 12 -20.32 -4.01 -2.77
N LYS A 13 -21.08 -2.99 -2.34
CA LYS A 13 -20.79 -1.58 -2.66
C LYS A 13 -19.54 -1.05 -1.96
N GLN A 14 -19.27 -1.48 -0.73
CA GLN A 14 -18.05 -1.08 -0.01
C GLN A 14 -16.81 -1.71 -0.63
N ALA A 15 -16.89 -3.00 -1.00
CA ALA A 15 -15.84 -3.73 -1.71
C ALA A 15 -15.42 -3.02 -3.00
N GLN A 16 -16.40 -2.73 -3.87
CA GLN A 16 -16.14 -2.05 -5.13
C GLN A 16 -15.60 -0.63 -4.94
N ARG A 17 -16.10 0.14 -3.96
CA ARG A 17 -15.60 1.48 -3.68
C ARG A 17 -14.16 1.47 -3.19
N LEU A 18 -13.80 0.51 -2.32
CA LEU A 18 -12.44 0.39 -1.81
C LEU A 18 -11.47 0.00 -2.93
N GLU A 19 -11.81 -1.01 -3.72
CA GLU A 19 -11.04 -1.41 -4.91
C GLU A 19 -10.84 -0.22 -5.87
N LEU A 20 -11.93 0.46 -6.25
CA LEU A 20 -11.86 1.61 -7.14
C LEU A 20 -11.02 2.75 -6.57
N SER A 21 -11.11 3.02 -5.27
CA SER A 21 -10.32 4.06 -4.62
C SER A 21 -8.81 3.76 -4.67
N ILE A 22 -8.43 2.48 -4.54
CA ILE A 22 -7.03 2.06 -4.60
C ILE A 22 -6.50 2.20 -6.03
N ILE A 23 -7.28 1.76 -7.02
CA ILE A 23 -6.93 1.91 -8.44
C ILE A 23 -6.80 3.40 -8.80
N ALA A 24 -7.78 4.23 -8.40
CA ALA A 24 -7.76 5.66 -8.66
C ALA A 24 -6.55 6.34 -8.02
N LEU A 25 -6.20 5.96 -6.78
CA LEU A 25 -5.00 6.46 -6.08
C LEU A 25 -3.73 6.17 -6.90
N CYS A 26 -3.58 4.94 -7.42
CA CYS A 26 -2.45 4.57 -8.25
C CYS A 26 -2.39 5.38 -9.56
N LEU A 27 -3.53 5.58 -10.22
CA LEU A 27 -3.60 6.37 -11.46
C LEU A 27 -3.27 7.85 -11.22
N ILE A 28 -3.83 8.46 -10.17
CA ILE A 28 -3.51 9.84 -9.78
C ILE A 28 -2.02 9.97 -9.51
N SER A 29 -1.46 9.01 -8.76
CA SER A 29 -0.04 8.99 -8.47
C SER A 29 0.83 8.92 -9.73
N LEU A 30 0.43 8.09 -10.70
CA LEU A 30 1.13 7.97 -11.97
C LEU A 30 1.13 9.30 -12.73
N VAL A 31 -0.03 9.97 -12.81
CA VAL A 31 -0.16 11.28 -13.45
C VAL A 31 0.71 12.33 -12.76
N MET A 32 0.83 12.29 -11.44
CA MET A 32 1.68 13.21 -10.67
C MET A 32 3.17 12.97 -10.91
N ILE A 33 3.60 11.70 -11.05
CA ILE A 33 4.99 11.35 -11.34
C ILE A 33 5.41 11.87 -12.72
N PHE A 34 4.55 11.74 -13.73
CA PHE A 34 4.87 12.15 -15.09
C PHE A 34 4.74 13.66 -15.36
N GLN A 35 4.66 14.50 -14.33
CA GLN A 35 4.67 15.95 -14.51
C GLN A 35 6.09 16.47 -14.81
N PRO A 36 6.35 17.05 -16.00
CA PRO A 36 7.67 17.59 -16.34
C PRO A 36 7.92 18.97 -15.70
N PHE A 37 6.88 19.61 -15.17
CA PHE A 37 6.92 21.02 -14.77
C PHE A 37 7.17 21.23 -13.27
N SER A 38 6.88 20.24 -12.42
CA SER A 38 6.90 20.42 -10.96
C SER A 38 7.55 19.25 -10.21
N LYS A 39 8.72 19.53 -9.61
CA LYS A 39 9.42 18.59 -8.72
C LYS A 39 8.61 18.24 -7.48
N PHE A 40 7.75 19.16 -7.02
CA PHE A 40 6.89 18.92 -5.87
C PHE A 40 5.82 17.87 -6.19
N LEU A 41 5.13 18.00 -7.35
CA LEU A 41 4.16 17.00 -7.79
C LEU A 41 4.82 15.64 -8.05
N PHE A 42 6.01 15.65 -8.66
CA PHE A 42 6.80 14.43 -8.83
C PHE A 42 7.11 13.76 -7.48
N SER A 43 7.64 14.50 -6.51
CA SER A 43 7.99 13.94 -5.20
C SER A 43 6.77 13.44 -4.43
N ALA A 44 5.66 14.18 -4.48
CA ALA A 44 4.40 13.76 -3.88
C ALA A 44 3.87 12.49 -4.56
N GLY A 45 3.90 12.42 -5.88
CA GLY A 45 3.53 11.23 -6.66
C GLY A 45 4.45 10.03 -6.37
N ALA A 46 5.75 10.24 -6.18
CA ALA A 46 6.68 9.17 -5.84
C ALA A 46 6.40 8.57 -4.46
N ILE A 47 5.97 9.36 -3.48
CA ILE A 47 5.54 8.85 -2.17
C ILE A 47 4.18 8.15 -2.32
N LEU A 48 3.25 8.79 -3.04
CA LEU A 48 1.89 8.29 -3.20
C LEU A 48 1.84 6.95 -3.94
N VAL A 49 2.77 6.68 -4.88
CA VAL A 49 2.79 5.42 -5.63
C VAL A 49 3.22 4.26 -4.75
N VAL A 50 4.09 4.51 -3.75
CA VAL A 50 4.46 3.49 -2.76
C VAL A 50 3.24 3.16 -1.91
N VAL A 51 2.54 4.18 -1.40
CA VAL A 51 1.30 3.97 -0.62
C VAL A 51 0.24 3.25 -1.46
N GLY A 52 0.06 3.66 -2.72
CA GLY A 52 -0.85 3.04 -3.67
C GLY A 52 -0.50 1.60 -3.98
N GLY A 53 0.78 1.29 -4.21
CA GLY A 53 1.26 -0.08 -4.44
C GLY A 53 1.05 -0.99 -3.24
N LEU A 54 1.29 -0.49 -2.01
CA LEU A 54 0.98 -1.22 -0.79
C LEU A 54 -0.53 -1.47 -0.65
N ALA A 55 -1.35 -0.45 -0.91
CA ALA A 55 -2.80 -0.59 -0.89
C ALA A 55 -3.31 -1.53 -2.00
N PHE A 56 -2.66 -1.60 -3.15
CA PHE A 56 -3.01 -2.47 -4.27
C PHE A 56 -2.95 -3.95 -3.91
N ASN A 57 -2.09 -4.33 -2.96
CA ASN A 57 -2.03 -5.69 -2.43
C ASN A 57 -3.32 -6.10 -1.67
N LEU A 58 -4.19 -5.14 -1.33
CA LEU A 58 -5.47 -5.38 -0.67
C LEU A 58 -6.62 -5.62 -1.64
N VAL A 59 -6.47 -5.25 -2.92
CA VAL A 59 -7.51 -5.38 -3.95
C VAL A 59 -8.06 -6.81 -4.04
N PRO A 60 -7.23 -7.88 -4.08
CA PRO A 60 -7.75 -9.26 -4.13
C PRO A 60 -8.56 -9.68 -2.89
N LYS A 61 -8.45 -8.94 -1.77
CA LYS A 61 -9.20 -9.18 -0.54
C LYS A 61 -10.45 -8.31 -0.42
N CYS A 62 -10.64 -7.34 -1.33
CA CYS A 62 -11.81 -6.46 -1.39
C CYS A 62 -13.01 -7.17 -2.05
N VAL A 63 -13.40 -8.32 -1.53
CA VAL A 63 -14.56 -9.10 -2.01
C VAL A 63 -15.70 -9.04 -1.01
N ALA A 64 -16.93 -9.06 -1.51
CA ALA A 64 -18.13 -9.00 -0.68
C ALA A 64 -18.26 -10.24 0.21
N GLY A 65 -18.64 -10.06 1.47
CA GLY A 65 -18.73 -11.14 2.46
C GLY A 65 -17.42 -11.40 3.22
N ASN A 66 -16.31 -10.75 2.86
CA ASN A 66 -15.10 -10.78 3.68
C ASN A 66 -15.22 -9.77 4.83
N THR A 67 -14.70 -10.12 6.01
CA THR A 67 -14.71 -9.23 7.17
C THR A 67 -13.69 -8.11 6.97
N PHE A 68 -14.07 -6.86 7.26
CA PHE A 68 -13.19 -5.69 7.12
C PHE A 68 -11.86 -5.87 7.88
N SER A 69 -11.88 -6.53 9.03
CA SER A 69 -10.70 -6.89 9.82
C SER A 69 -9.70 -7.77 9.06
N SER A 70 -10.14 -8.61 8.11
CA SER A 70 -9.25 -9.40 7.26
C SER A 70 -8.48 -8.52 6.27
N VAL A 71 -9.11 -7.44 5.79
CA VAL A 71 -8.47 -6.47 4.88
C VAL A 71 -7.38 -5.71 5.66
N ILE A 72 -7.71 -5.22 6.87
CA ILE A 72 -6.73 -4.56 7.75
C ILE A 72 -5.57 -5.49 8.09
N ARG A 73 -5.83 -6.75 8.44
CA ARG A 73 -4.80 -7.74 8.75
C ARG A 73 -3.86 -7.96 7.56
N THR A 74 -4.42 -8.06 6.35
CA THR A 74 -3.62 -8.18 5.12
C THR A 74 -2.77 -6.93 4.92
N GLY A 75 -3.32 -5.73 5.15
CA GLY A 75 -2.58 -4.47 5.13
C GLY A 75 -1.42 -4.43 6.12
N GLY A 76 -1.62 -4.92 7.34
CA GLY A 76 -0.55 -5.04 8.33
C GLY A 76 0.59 -5.94 7.87
N ILE A 77 0.27 -7.07 7.24
CA ILE A 77 1.28 -8.01 6.70
C ILE A 77 2.07 -7.35 5.57
N VAL A 78 1.38 -6.71 4.61
CA VAL A 78 2.04 -6.02 3.49
C VAL A 78 2.94 -4.88 3.99
N ALA A 79 2.48 -4.10 4.97
CA ALA A 79 3.27 -3.05 5.59
C ALA A 79 4.50 -3.62 6.32
N LEU A 80 4.36 -4.73 7.05
CA LEU A 80 5.47 -5.40 7.71
C LEU A 80 6.54 -5.86 6.71
N VAL A 81 6.12 -6.52 5.62
CA VAL A 81 7.03 -6.95 4.56
C VAL A 81 7.76 -5.76 3.95
N PHE A 82 7.05 -4.66 3.69
CA PHE A 82 7.66 -3.44 3.19
C PHE A 82 8.72 -2.87 4.14
N ILE A 83 8.41 -2.79 5.44
CA ILE A 83 9.37 -2.33 6.47
C ILE A 83 10.62 -3.22 6.48
N VAL A 84 10.45 -4.55 6.46
CA VAL A 84 11.57 -5.50 6.44
C VAL A 84 12.45 -5.28 5.21
N VAL A 85 11.85 -5.20 4.02
CA VAL A 85 12.58 -4.96 2.76
C VAL A 85 13.27 -3.60 2.78
N LEU A 86 12.63 -2.56 3.33
CA LEU A 86 13.19 -1.22 3.43
C LEU A 86 14.41 -1.18 4.36
N LEU A 87 14.32 -1.82 5.54
CA LEU A 87 15.45 -1.95 6.46
C LEU A 87 16.61 -2.72 5.84
N LEU A 88 16.33 -3.83 5.15
CA LEU A 88 17.34 -4.60 4.43
C LEU A 88 18.00 -3.77 3.31
N SER A 89 17.21 -2.97 2.59
CA SER A 89 17.70 -2.10 1.51
C SER A 89 18.62 -1.01 2.05
N ILE A 90 18.22 -0.32 3.13
CA ILE A 90 19.04 0.70 3.79
C ILE A 90 20.31 0.07 4.38
N GLY A 91 20.18 -1.05 5.08
CA GLY A 91 21.31 -1.78 5.65
C GLY A 91 22.33 -2.20 4.59
N SER A 92 21.85 -2.76 3.47
CA SER A 92 22.68 -3.13 2.33
C SER A 92 23.38 -1.92 1.73
N ALA A 93 22.66 -0.82 1.47
CA ALA A 93 23.25 0.40 0.93
C ALA A 93 24.35 0.98 1.84
N LYS A 94 24.16 0.96 3.16
CA LYS A 94 25.16 1.40 4.14
C LYS A 94 26.39 0.51 4.14
N LEU A 95 26.21 -0.81 4.10
CA LEU A 95 27.32 -1.78 4.09
C LEU A 95 28.17 -1.65 2.82
N TYR A 96 27.52 -1.50 1.66
CA TYR A 96 28.19 -1.22 0.40
C TYR A 96 28.93 0.13 0.43
N GLY A 97 28.32 1.17 0.98
CA GLY A 97 28.97 2.48 1.12
C GLY A 97 30.24 2.43 1.98
N LEU A 98 30.24 1.65 3.06
CA LEU A 98 31.43 1.44 3.89
C LEU A 98 32.52 0.66 3.16
N TYR A 99 32.14 -0.38 2.41
CA TYR A 99 33.09 -1.16 1.59
C TYR A 99 33.82 -0.27 0.58
N LEU A 100 33.08 0.59 -0.12
CA LEU A 100 33.65 1.54 -1.09
C LEU A 100 34.54 2.60 -0.44
N LEU A 101 34.25 3.02 0.80
CA LEU A 101 35.11 3.95 1.54
C LEU A 101 36.39 3.30 2.08
N SER A 102 36.39 1.99 2.26
CA SER A 102 37.54 1.22 2.74
C SER A 102 38.51 0.79 1.63
N GLN A 103 38.27 1.22 0.39
CA GLN A 103 39.09 0.97 -0.79
C GLN A 103 39.80 2.25 -1.22
#